data_AF-A0A831T2L3-F1
#
_entry.id   AF-A0A831T2L3-F1
#
_cell.length_a   1.000
_cell.length_b   1.000
_cell.length_c   1.000
_cell.angle_alpha   90.00
_cell.angle_beta   90.00
_cell.angle_gamma   90.00
#
_symmetry.space_group_name_H-M   'P 1'
#
loop_
_entity.id
_entity.type
_entity.pdbx_description
1 polymer ?
#
loop_
_entity_poly.entity_id
_entity_poly.type
_entity_poly.pdbx_seq_one_letter_code
_entity_poly.pdbx_strand_id
1 'polypeptide(L)'
;MINQVVPWLLKLLDSSSGDIVISAAEALGQLGAGQATERLIELLGDHRSGVRRAAVRALGRLRARGAVEPLKRIAVEDESDYVQVAAQAAVILIQADLQNAHKT
;
A
#
# COMPACT_ATOMS: atom_id res chain seq x y z
N MET A 1 -7.18 19.88 8.03
CA MET A 1 -6.26 20.29 6.93
C MET A 1 -5.76 19.11 6.09
N ILE A 2 -5.45 17.95 6.68
CA ILE A 2 -4.92 16.77 5.98
C ILE A 2 -5.85 16.21 4.87
N ASN A 3 -7.18 16.32 5.00
CA ASN A 3 -8.10 15.80 3.99
C ASN A 3 -8.06 16.51 2.63
N GLN A 4 -7.57 17.76 2.55
CA GLN A 4 -7.54 18.48 1.27
C GLN A 4 -6.39 18.07 0.35
N VAL A 5 -5.32 17.47 0.90
CA VAL A 5 -4.17 17.04 0.08
C VAL A 5 -4.33 15.65 -0.52
N VAL A 6 -5.24 14.82 0.00
CA VAL A 6 -5.42 13.45 -0.49
C VAL A 6 -5.80 13.39 -1.97
N PRO A 7 -6.76 14.19 -2.49
CA PRO A 7 -7.06 14.19 -3.92
C PRO A 7 -5.86 14.55 -4.81
N TRP A 8 -5.00 15.46 -4.33
CA TRP A 8 -3.77 15.82 -5.03
C TRP A 8 -2.77 14.66 -5.06
N LEU A 9 -2.57 13.99 -3.92
CA LEU A 9 -1.69 12.81 -3.85
C LEU A 9 -2.22 11.65 -4.70
N LEU A 10 -3.54 11.43 -4.75
CA LEU A 10 -4.15 10.41 -5.62
C LEU A 10 -3.83 10.68 -7.09
N LYS A 11 -3.91 11.95 -7.53
CA LYS A 11 -3.55 12.34 -8.90
C LYS A 11 -2.06 12.09 -9.21
N LEU A 12 -1.18 12.22 -8.22
CA LEU A 12 0.25 11.97 -8.40
C LEU A 12 0.59 10.48 -8.59
N LEU A 13 -0.33 9.57 -8.28
CA LEU A 13 -0.14 8.13 -8.56
C LEU A 13 -0.15 7.83 -10.06
N ASP A 14 -0.70 8.72 -10.89
CA ASP A 14 -0.73 8.59 -12.36
C ASP A 14 0.53 9.18 -13.03
N SER A 15 1.52 9.60 -12.25
CA SER A 15 2.79 10.15 -12.75
C SER A 15 3.61 9.09 -13.49
N SER A 16 4.25 9.48 -14.59
CA SER A 16 5.24 8.66 -15.28
C SER A 16 6.52 8.48 -14.45
N SER A 17 6.87 9.45 -13.60
CA SER A 17 8.02 9.36 -12.70
C SER A 17 7.73 8.45 -11.52
N GLY A 18 8.53 7.40 -11.37
CA GLY A 18 8.41 6.42 -10.28
C GLY A 18 8.64 7.03 -8.91
N ASP A 19 9.58 7.98 -8.78
CA ASP A 19 9.88 8.65 -7.51
C ASP A 19 8.71 9.48 -6.99
N ILE A 20 7.96 10.11 -7.91
CA ILE A 20 6.73 10.85 -7.57
C ILE A 20 5.65 9.88 -7.09
N VAL A 21 5.46 8.77 -7.80
CA VAL A 21 4.47 7.75 -7.41
C VAL A 21 4.81 7.14 -6.05
N ILE A 22 6.09 6.79 -5.82
CA ILE A 22 6.58 6.27 -4.55
C ILE A 22 6.29 7.26 -3.42
N SER A 23 6.69 8.53 -3.60
CA SER A 23 6.50 9.57 -2.60
C SER A 23 5.02 9.80 -2.27
N ALA A 24 4.16 9.79 -3.30
CA ALA A 24 2.72 9.93 -3.14
C ALA A 24 2.10 8.73 -2.40
N ALA A 25 2.45 7.50 -2.76
CA ALA A 25 1.98 6.29 -2.09
C ALA A 25 2.41 6.25 -0.61
N GLU A 26 3.68 6.58 -0.33
CA GLU A 26 4.17 6.63 1.05
C GLU A 26 3.45 7.67 1.89
N ALA A 27 3.22 8.86 1.35
CA ALA A 27 2.47 9.92 2.01
C ALA A 27 1.03 9.50 2.30
N LEU A 28 0.32 8.91 1.32
CA LEU A 28 -1.04 8.40 1.51
C LEU A 28 -1.13 7.39 2.66
N GLY A 29 -0.15 6.47 2.74
CA GLY A 29 -0.05 5.51 3.84
C GLY A 29 0.21 6.16 5.20
N GLN A 30 1.08 7.17 5.26
CA GLN A 30 1.36 7.92 6.50
C GLN A 30 0.16 8.75 6.98
N LEU A 31 -0.62 9.29 6.04
CA LEU A 31 -1.80 10.08 6.35
C LEU A 31 -3.00 9.25 6.82
N GLY A 32 -2.94 7.92 6.73
CA GLY A 32 -4.10 7.09 7.04
C GLY A 32 -5.22 7.23 6.00
N ALA A 33 -4.90 7.59 4.75
CA ALA A 33 -5.86 7.86 3.70
C ALA A 33 -6.53 6.57 3.17
N GLY A 34 -7.49 6.02 3.92
CA GLY A 34 -8.20 4.78 3.57
C GLY A 34 -8.88 4.82 2.19
N GLN A 35 -9.34 5.99 1.71
CA GLN A 35 -9.89 6.12 0.35
C GLN A 35 -8.88 5.82 -0.77
N ALA A 36 -7.57 5.75 -0.48
CA ALA A 36 -6.54 5.42 -1.45
C ALA A 36 -6.33 3.91 -1.68
N THR A 37 -7.00 3.05 -0.90
CA THR A 37 -6.75 1.60 -0.93
C THR A 37 -6.83 1.00 -2.33
N GLU A 38 -7.88 1.28 -3.10
CA GLU A 38 -8.02 0.71 -4.45
C GLU A 38 -6.89 1.15 -5.39
N ARG A 39 -6.56 2.45 -5.41
CA ARG A 39 -5.46 2.99 -6.21
C ARG A 39 -4.11 2.37 -5.81
N LEU A 40 -3.89 2.15 -4.52
CA LEU A 40 -2.68 1.49 -4.03
C LEU A 40 -2.64 -0.01 -4.37
N ILE A 41 -3.78 -0.70 -4.44
CA ILE A 41 -3.85 -2.10 -4.91
C ILE A 41 -3.45 -2.18 -6.39
N GLU A 42 -3.88 -1.23 -7.22
CA GLU A 42 -3.49 -1.21 -8.64
C GLU A 42 -1.97 -1.05 -8.81
N LEU A 43 -1.31 -0.27 -7.96
CA LEU A 43 0.15 -0.09 -8.00
C LEU A 43 0.94 -1.35 -7.63
N LEU A 44 0.30 -2.40 -7.10
CA LEU A 44 0.94 -3.71 -6.93
C LEU A 44 1.29 -4.37 -8.28
N GLY A 45 0.67 -3.94 -9.38
CA GLY A 45 1.00 -4.40 -10.73
C GLY A 45 2.04 -3.54 -11.47
N ASP A 46 2.62 -2.52 -10.83
CA ASP A 46 3.58 -1.65 -11.52
C ASP A 46 4.88 -2.41 -11.86
N HIS A 47 5.39 -2.23 -13.08
CA HIS A 47 6.65 -2.83 -13.53
C HIS A 47 7.87 -2.45 -12.66
N ARG A 48 7.82 -1.35 -11.93
CA ARG A 48 8.91 -0.87 -11.06
C ARG A 48 8.74 -1.44 -9.66
N SER A 49 9.67 -2.28 -9.23
CA SER A 49 9.70 -2.85 -7.88
C SER A 49 9.64 -1.80 -6.76
N GLY A 50 10.26 -0.63 -6.96
CA GLY A 50 10.19 0.49 -6.01
C GLY A 50 8.75 0.98 -5.77
N VAL A 51 7.95 1.09 -6.83
CA VAL A 51 6.54 1.50 -6.76
C VAL A 51 5.71 0.43 -6.08
N ARG A 52 5.87 -0.85 -6.48
CA ARG A 52 5.17 -1.97 -5.82
C ARG A 52 5.46 -2.01 -4.32
N ARG A 53 6.73 -1.86 -3.93
CA ARG A 53 7.14 -1.83 -2.52
C ARG A 53 6.49 -0.67 -1.75
N ALA A 54 6.42 0.52 -2.35
CA ALA A 54 5.79 1.67 -1.74
C ALA A 54 4.28 1.44 -1.52
N ALA A 55 3.60 0.88 -2.52
CA ALA A 55 2.19 0.50 -2.44
C ALA A 55 1.94 -0.53 -1.33
N VAL A 56 2.74 -1.61 -1.28
CA VAL A 56 2.69 -2.62 -0.21
C VAL A 56 2.83 -1.98 1.18
N ARG A 57 3.82 -1.11 1.38
CA ARG A 57 4.05 -0.42 2.66
C ARG A 57 2.87 0.48 3.03
N ALA A 58 2.33 1.22 2.06
CA ALA A 58 1.18 2.08 2.28
C ALA A 58 -0.05 1.26 2.71
N LEU A 59 -0.37 0.17 1.99
CA LEU A 59 -1.49 -0.72 2.32
C LEU A 59 -1.36 -1.34 3.72
N GLY A 60 -0.16 -1.74 4.11
CA GLY A 60 0.13 -2.24 5.46
C GLY A 60 -0.10 -1.18 6.55
N ARG A 61 0.34 0.07 6.32
CA ARG A 61 0.11 1.19 7.24
C ARG A 61 -1.37 1.53 7.37
N LEU A 62 -2.11 1.51 6.26
CA LEU A 62 -3.55 1.75 6.22
C LEU A 62 -4.37 0.64 6.89
N ARG A 63 -3.75 -0.50 7.25
CA ARG A 63 -4.45 -1.73 7.67
C ARG A 63 -5.54 -2.11 6.67
N ALA A 64 -5.24 -1.97 5.38
CA ALA A 64 -6.20 -2.14 4.29
C ALA A 64 -6.66 -3.60 4.15
N ARG A 65 -7.76 -3.96 4.83
CA ARG A 65 -8.32 -5.33 4.84
C ARG A 65 -8.62 -5.87 3.44
N GLY A 66 -9.08 -5.01 2.53
CA GLY A 66 -9.33 -5.36 1.12
C GLY A 66 -8.06 -5.76 0.34
N ALA A 67 -6.88 -5.42 0.83
CA ALA A 67 -5.61 -5.72 0.17
C ALA A 67 -4.99 -7.06 0.59
N VAL A 68 -5.58 -7.81 1.53
CA VAL A 68 -4.96 -9.04 2.06
C VAL A 68 -4.67 -10.07 0.98
N GLU A 69 -5.64 -10.38 0.11
CA GLU A 69 -5.45 -11.37 -0.95
C GLU A 69 -4.46 -10.91 -2.04
N PRO A 70 -4.54 -9.66 -2.55
CA PRO A 70 -3.49 -9.12 -3.41
C PRO A 70 -2.09 -9.19 -2.78
N LEU A 71 -1.95 -8.84 -1.50
CA LEU A 71 -0.65 -8.86 -0.80
C LEU A 71 -0.12 -10.27 -0.58
N LYS A 72 -0.98 -11.26 -0.31
CA LYS A 72 -0.56 -12.67 -0.25
C LYS A 72 0.00 -13.16 -1.57
N ARG A 73 -0.60 -12.75 -2.70
CA ARG A 73 -0.07 -13.06 -4.03
C ARG A 73 1.32 -12.45 -4.23
N ILE A 74 1.46 -11.15 -3.96
CA ILE A 74 2.74 -10.44 -4.05
C ILE A 74 3.80 -11.06 -3.13
N ALA A 75 3.43 -11.56 -1.95
CA ALA A 75 4.34 -12.20 -1.01
C ALA A 75 4.98 -13.50 -1.52
N VAL A 76 4.46 -14.09 -2.60
CA VAL A 76 4.92 -15.38 -3.16
C VAL A 76 5.37 -15.24 -4.61
N GLU A 77 4.72 -14.38 -5.39
CA GLU A 77 4.88 -14.33 -6.85
C GLU A 77 5.71 -13.14 -7.35
N ASP A 78 5.99 -12.12 -6.53
CA ASP A 78 6.75 -10.95 -6.97
C ASP A 78 8.20 -11.31 -7.29
N GLU A 79 8.76 -10.76 -8.36
CA GLU A 79 10.16 -10.99 -8.77
C GLU A 79 11.20 -10.45 -7.76
N SER A 80 10.80 -9.52 -6.88
CA SER A 80 11.70 -8.87 -5.94
C SER A 80 11.50 -9.38 -4.51
N ASP A 81 12.53 -10.00 -3.94
CA ASP A 81 12.56 -10.44 -2.55
C ASP A 81 12.20 -9.32 -1.56
N TYR A 82 12.61 -8.08 -1.85
CA TYR A 82 12.26 -6.92 -1.02
C TYR A 82 10.77 -6.62 -1.03
N VAL A 83 10.09 -6.82 -2.16
CA VAL A 83 8.64 -6.62 -2.29
C VAL A 83 7.91 -7.77 -1.60
N GLN A 84 8.37 -9.01 -1.80
CA GLN A 84 7.82 -10.20 -1.14
C GLN A 84 7.84 -10.06 0.39
N VAL A 85 9.01 -9.75 0.97
CA VAL A 85 9.17 -9.57 2.43
C VAL A 85 8.32 -8.41 2.94
N ALA A 86 8.24 -7.30 2.20
CA ALA A 86 7.37 -6.19 2.59
C ALA A 86 5.89 -6.60 2.59
N ALA A 87 5.47 -7.46 1.64
CA ALA A 87 4.09 -7.91 1.54
C ALA A 87 3.72 -8.86 2.68
N GLN A 88 4.61 -9.77 3.05
CA GLN A 88 4.45 -10.62 4.23
C GLN A 88 4.27 -9.76 5.50
N ALA A 89 5.13 -8.76 5.69
CA ALA A 89 5.00 -7.83 6.81
C ALA A 89 3.67 -7.06 6.79
N ALA A 90 3.25 -6.58 5.62
CA ALA A 90 1.97 -5.87 5.47
C ALA A 90 0.77 -6.77 5.81
N VAL A 91 0.77 -8.04 5.39
CA VAL A 91 -0.29 -9.02 5.74
C VAL A 91 -0.35 -9.23 7.25
N ILE A 92 0.80 -9.42 7.92
CA ILE A 92 0.86 -9.57 9.39
C ILE A 92 0.27 -8.33 10.07
N LEU A 93 0.63 -7.13 9.61
CA LEU A 93 0.09 -5.90 10.14
C LEU A 93 -1.44 -5.86 9.99
N ILE A 94 -1.97 -6.12 8.81
CA ILE A 94 -3.42 -6.08 8.58
C ILE A 94 -4.16 -7.12 9.44
N GLN A 95 -3.61 -8.32 9.59
CA GLN A 95 -4.22 -9.40 10.37
C GLN A 95 -4.14 -9.16 11.88
N ALA A 96 -3.07 -8.56 12.39
CA ALA A 96 -2.97 -8.19 13.81
C ALA A 96 -4.07 -7.20 14.23
N ASP A 97 -4.46 -6.28 13.34
CA ASP A 97 -5.59 -5.36 13.56
C ASP A 97 -6.93 -6.12 13.64
N LEU A 98 -7.15 -7.10 12.75
CA LEU A 98 -8.35 -7.94 12.76
C LEU A 98 -8.52 -8.67 14.10
N GLN A 99 -7.43 -9.26 14.62
CA GLN A 99 -7.46 -10.02 15.87
C GLN A 99 -7.71 -9.15 17.11
N ASN A 100 -7.30 -7.88 17.07
CA ASN A 100 -7.52 -6.94 18.16
C ASN A 100 -8.95 -6.37 18.17
N ALA A 101 -9.59 -6.25 17.01
CA ALA A 101 -10.96 -5.75 16.90
C ALA A 101 -12.05 -6.67 17.49
N HIS A 102 -11.73 -7.94 17.78
CA HIS A 102 -12.66 -8.91 18.38
C HIS A 102 -12.53 -9.02 19.92
N LYS A 103 -11.63 -8.23 20.53
CA LYS A 103 -11.31 -8.28 21.97
C LYS A 103 -11.85 -7.09 22.78
N THR A 104 -12.63 -6.21 22.16
CA THR A 104 -13.34 -5.07 22.78
C THR A 104 -14.83 -5.24 22.60
#